data_AF-A0A091CCP6-F1
#
_entry.id   AF-A0A091CCP6-F1
#
_cell.length_a   1.000
_cell.length_b   1.000
_cell.length_c   1.000
_cell.angle_alpha   90.00
_cell.angle_beta   90.00
_cell.angle_gamma   90.00
#
_symmetry.space_group_name_H-M   'P 1'
#
loop_
_entity.id
_entity.type
_entity.pdbx_description
1 polymer ?
#
loop_
_entity_poly.entity_id
_entity_poly.type
_entity_poly.pdbx_seq_one_letter_code
_entity_poly.pdbx_strand_id
1 'polypeptide(L)'
;MDGNIVVAEITHYPEKDYSDTLEGIVKNIIGHKDEPGMDILSVLAANHVPTEFSDKALEQANQVPDTIDPDDYPERKNRQEQTIVTIDGEEAKDLDDAVSVQKFKKWPFRF
;
A
#
# COMPACT_ATOMS: atom_id res chain seq x y z
N MET A 1 -5.46 29.25 -8.21
CA MET A 1 -4.84 28.30 -9.17
C MET A 1 -3.33 28.32 -9.04
N ASP A 2 -2.72 29.48 -8.73
CA ASP A 2 -1.29 29.54 -8.37
C ASP A 2 -1.00 28.69 -7.12
N GLY A 3 0.12 27.96 -7.15
CA GLY A 3 0.59 27.13 -6.03
C GLY A 3 0.20 25.65 -6.11
N ASN A 4 -0.65 25.25 -7.05
CA ASN A 4 -0.96 23.84 -7.28
C ASN A 4 0.20 23.09 -7.94
N ILE A 5 0.52 21.92 -7.42
CA ILE A 5 1.41 20.96 -8.07
C ILE A 5 0.58 20.09 -9.00
N VAL A 6 1.07 19.89 -10.22
CA VAL A 6 0.34 19.20 -11.28
C VAL A 6 1.21 18.15 -11.96
N VAL A 7 0.57 17.10 -12.45
CA VAL A 7 1.14 16.20 -13.45
C VAL A 7 0.75 16.73 -14.82
N ALA A 8 1.73 17.01 -15.68
CA ALA A 8 1.52 17.47 -17.04
C ALA A 8 2.08 16.48 -18.05
N GLU A 9 1.41 16.36 -19.19
CA GLU A 9 1.89 15.62 -20.36
C GLU A 9 2.45 16.63 -21.36
N ILE A 10 3.72 16.44 -21.76
CA ILE A 10 4.36 17.30 -22.76
C ILE A 10 3.77 16.99 -24.12
N THR A 11 3.18 18.00 -24.77
CA THR A 11 2.59 17.86 -26.11
C THR A 11 3.50 18.42 -27.21
N HIS A 12 4.38 19.37 -26.87
CA HIS A 12 5.36 19.91 -27.79
C HIS A 12 6.69 20.15 -27.07
N TYR A 13 7.76 19.59 -27.62
CA TYR A 13 9.13 19.83 -27.15
C TYR A 13 9.73 21.05 -27.86
N PRO A 14 10.74 21.72 -27.29
CA PRO A 14 11.41 22.82 -27.97
C PRO A 14 12.03 22.38 -29.30
N GLU A 15 11.74 23.12 -30.36
CA GLU A 15 12.25 22.88 -31.72
C GLU A 15 13.17 24.01 -32.18
N LYS A 16 13.86 23.84 -33.31
CA LYS A 16 14.90 24.77 -33.78
C LYS A 16 14.43 26.22 -33.94
N ASP A 17 13.18 26.42 -34.37
CA ASP A 17 12.60 27.75 -34.57
C ASP A 17 11.83 28.28 -33.34
N TYR A 18 11.70 27.43 -32.30
CA TYR A 18 10.99 27.68 -31.04
C TYR A 18 11.75 27.03 -29.87
N SER A 19 13.05 27.37 -29.74
CA SER A 19 13.98 26.66 -28.86
C SER A 19 13.72 26.88 -27.37
N ASP A 20 12.96 27.91 -27.03
CA ASP A 20 12.83 28.39 -25.65
C ASP A 20 11.46 28.05 -25.05
N THR A 21 10.61 27.32 -25.77
CA THR A 21 9.23 27.01 -25.37
C THR A 21 8.97 25.52 -25.35
N LEU A 22 8.35 25.05 -24.27
CA LEU A 22 7.79 23.71 -24.11
C LEU A 22 6.30 23.85 -23.82
N GLU A 23 5.49 23.04 -24.47
CA GLU A 23 4.04 23.02 -24.25
C GLU A 23 3.60 21.68 -23.68
N GLY A 24 2.58 21.72 -22.83
CA GLY A 24 2.00 20.53 -22.26
C GLY A 24 0.61 20.79 -21.72
N ILE A 25 -0.11 19.70 -21.46
CA ILE A 25 -1.45 19.71 -20.89
C ILE A 25 -1.42 19.19 -19.46
N VAL A 26 -2.13 19.86 -18.56
CA VAL A 26 -2.31 19.37 -17.18
C VAL A 26 -3.22 18.15 -17.21
N LYS A 27 -2.72 17.00 -16.73
CA LYS A 27 -3.46 15.74 -16.65
C LYS A 27 -4.12 15.56 -15.29
N ASN A 28 -3.46 15.98 -14.22
CA ASN A 28 -3.97 15.88 -12.87
C ASN A 28 -3.43 17.00 -11.96
N ILE A 29 -4.21 17.38 -10.96
CA ILE A 29 -3.78 18.26 -9.86
C ILE A 29 -3.48 17.34 -8.67
N ILE A 30 -2.25 17.36 -8.18
CA ILE A 30 -1.82 16.55 -7.03
C ILE A 30 -2.30 17.19 -5.73
N GLY A 31 -2.23 18.52 -5.66
CA GLY A 31 -2.71 19.32 -4.55
C GLY A 31 -1.97 20.65 -4.46
N HIS A 32 -2.08 21.35 -3.34
CA HIS A 32 -1.45 22.65 -3.13
C HIS A 32 -0.10 22.50 -2.43
N LYS A 33 0.92 23.26 -2.87
CA LYS A 33 2.30 23.20 -2.32
C LYS A 33 2.41 23.39 -0.80
N ASP A 34 1.42 24.04 -0.18
CA ASP A 34 1.40 24.35 1.26
C ASP A 34 0.59 23.31 2.07
N GLU A 35 0.06 22.26 1.43
CA GLU A 35 -0.66 21.17 2.11
C GLU A 35 0.32 20.19 2.78
N PRO A 36 0.00 19.68 3.99
CA PRO A 36 0.79 18.63 4.63
C PRO A 36 0.90 17.37 3.77
N GLY A 37 2.11 16.81 3.66
CA GLY A 37 2.35 15.58 2.89
C GLY A 37 2.50 15.79 1.38
N MET A 38 2.48 17.04 0.89
CA MET A 38 2.64 17.35 -0.53
C MET A 38 4.02 16.97 -1.08
N ASP A 39 5.05 17.01 -0.24
CA ASP A 39 6.39 16.53 -0.54
C ASP A 39 6.40 15.02 -0.86
N ILE A 40 5.70 14.23 -0.04
CA ILE A 40 5.54 12.79 -0.25
C ILE A 40 4.74 12.52 -1.53
N LEU A 41 3.58 13.16 -1.69
CA LEU A 41 2.72 12.97 -2.86
C LEU A 41 3.42 13.33 -4.18
N SER A 42 4.24 14.38 -4.17
CA SER A 42 5.03 14.78 -5.34
C SER A 42 6.07 13.72 -5.73
N VAL A 43 6.73 13.09 -4.74
CA VAL A 43 7.69 12.00 -4.98
C VAL A 43 6.98 10.76 -5.52
N LEU A 44 5.82 10.40 -4.97
CA LEU A 44 5.02 9.27 -5.47
C LEU A 44 4.60 9.49 -6.92
N ALA A 45 4.11 10.68 -7.26
CA ALA A 45 3.70 11.01 -8.62
C ALA A 45 4.88 11.00 -9.60
N ALA A 46 6.02 11.58 -9.23
CA ALA A 46 7.23 11.56 -10.07
C ALA A 46 7.74 10.14 -10.36
N ASN A 47 7.55 9.21 -9.41
CA ASN A 47 7.91 7.80 -9.56
C ASN A 47 6.75 6.93 -10.06
N HIS A 48 5.63 7.54 -10.46
CA HIS A 48 4.44 6.83 -10.97
C HIS A 48 3.93 5.73 -10.02
N VAL A 49 4.04 5.96 -8.71
CA VAL A 49 3.53 5.04 -7.70
C VAL A 49 2.02 5.22 -7.60
N PRO A 50 1.21 4.16 -7.81
CA PRO A 50 -0.24 4.24 -7.65
C PRO A 50 -0.60 4.55 -6.20
N THR A 51 -1.47 5.54 -5.99
CA THR A 51 -1.96 5.94 -4.66
C THR A 51 -3.38 5.45 -4.38
N GLU A 52 -4.05 4.90 -5.38
CA GLU A 52 -5.41 4.39 -5.28
C GLU A 52 -5.46 2.91 -5.67
N PHE A 53 -6.31 2.15 -4.99
CA PHE A 53 -6.61 0.77 -5.36
C PHE A 53 -7.61 0.76 -6.53
N SER A 54 -7.48 -0.20 -7.43
CA SER A 54 -8.46 -0.36 -8.52
C SER A 54 -9.85 -0.74 -7.99
N ASP A 55 -10.91 -0.29 -8.65
CA ASP A 55 -12.29 -0.64 -8.30
C ASP A 55 -12.51 -2.15 -8.15
N LYS A 56 -11.90 -2.95 -9.04
CA LYS A 56 -11.98 -4.41 -8.98
C LYS A 56 -11.37 -4.98 -7.69
N ALA A 57 -10.24 -4.43 -7.23
CA ALA A 57 -9.59 -4.87 -6.01
C ALA A 57 -10.43 -4.52 -4.78
N LEU A 58 -11.02 -3.31 -4.76
CA LEU A 58 -11.93 -2.88 -3.71
C LEU A 58 -13.20 -3.72 -3.67
N GLU A 59 -13.80 -4.03 -4.83
CA GLU A 59 -14.98 -4.89 -4.93
C GLU A 59 -14.69 -6.29 -4.38
N GLN A 60 -13.55 -6.89 -4.72
CA GLN A 60 -13.14 -8.18 -4.17
C GLN A 60 -12.90 -8.12 -2.65
N ALA A 61 -12.21 -7.09 -2.17
CA ALA A 61 -11.94 -6.93 -0.75
C ALA A 61 -13.23 -6.80 0.07
N ASN A 62 -14.22 -6.05 -0.43
CA ASN A 62 -15.52 -5.85 0.23
C ASN A 62 -16.39 -7.12 0.29
N GLN A 63 -16.06 -8.16 -0.48
CA GLN A 63 -16.76 -9.44 -0.44
C GLN A 63 -16.19 -10.40 0.61
N VAL A 64 -15.04 -10.08 1.21
CA VAL A 64 -14.42 -10.92 2.24
C VAL A 64 -15.21 -10.79 3.55
N PRO A 65 -15.65 -11.90 4.15
CA PRO A 65 -16.37 -11.86 5.41
C PRO A 65 -15.44 -11.51 6.59
N ASP A 66 -15.97 -10.80 7.58
CA ASP A 66 -15.22 -10.43 8.81
C ASP A 66 -14.85 -11.64 9.69
N THR A 67 -15.55 -12.76 9.51
CA THR A 67 -15.37 -13.99 10.27
C THR A 67 -15.14 -15.16 9.34
N ILE A 68 -14.21 -16.04 9.71
CA ILE A 68 -13.85 -17.20 8.91
C ILE A 68 -14.82 -18.35 9.19
N ASP A 69 -15.41 -18.94 8.14
CA ASP A 69 -16.26 -20.12 8.26
C ASP A 69 -15.40 -21.38 8.53
N PRO A 70 -15.66 -22.16 9.60
CA PRO A 70 -14.99 -23.43 9.85
C PRO A 70 -14.99 -24.41 8.67
N ASP A 71 -16.00 -24.36 7.81
CA ASP A 71 -16.12 -25.23 6.64
C ASP A 71 -15.16 -24.85 5.50
N ASP A 72 -14.51 -23.67 5.55
CA ASP A 72 -13.53 -23.22 4.54
C ASP A 72 -12.14 -23.86 4.71
N TYR A 73 -11.88 -24.53 5.84
CA TYR A 73 -10.54 -25.06 6.15
C TYR A 73 -10.49 -26.46 6.78
N PRO A 74 -11.27 -27.45 6.29
CA PRO A 74 -11.38 -28.77 6.90
C PRO A 74 -10.05 -29.55 6.94
N GLU A 75 -9.14 -29.26 6.01
CA GLU A 75 -7.83 -29.90 5.93
C GLU A 75 -6.72 -29.16 6.71
N ARG A 76 -7.03 -28.01 7.30
CA ARG A 76 -6.03 -27.24 8.07
C ARG A 76 -5.86 -27.81 9.46
N LYS A 77 -4.62 -27.85 9.93
CA LYS A 77 -4.30 -28.23 11.30
C LYS A 77 -4.78 -27.14 12.26
N ASN A 78 -5.70 -27.49 13.15
CA ASN A 78 -6.14 -26.58 14.21
C ASN A 78 -5.02 -26.35 15.24
N ARG A 79 -4.74 -25.07 15.53
CA ARG A 79 -3.77 -24.61 16.54
C ARG A 79 -4.34 -23.55 17.49
N GLN A 80 -5.65 -23.36 17.51
CA GLN A 80 -6.33 -22.32 18.30
C GLN A 80 -6.10 -22.46 19.82
N GLU A 81 -5.81 -23.66 20.31
CA GLU A 81 -5.48 -23.90 21.72
C GLU A 81 -4.01 -23.62 22.08
N GLN A 82 -3.16 -23.30 21.10
CA GLN A 82 -1.76 -22.99 21.34
C GLN A 82 -1.60 -21.52 21.72
N THR A 83 -0.75 -21.23 22.71
CA THR A 83 -0.29 -19.86 22.94
C THR A 83 0.61 -19.44 21.79
N ILE A 84 0.11 -18.52 20.98
CA ILE A 84 0.79 -17.93 19.83
C ILE A 84 0.69 -16.41 19.99
N VAL A 85 1.80 -15.70 19.75
CA VAL A 85 1.88 -14.24 19.88
C VAL A 85 2.52 -13.64 18.64
N THR A 86 2.19 -12.39 18.35
CA THR A 86 2.93 -11.53 17.40
C THR A 86 3.74 -10.52 18.21
N ILE A 87 4.81 -9.96 17.63
CA ILE A 87 5.69 -9.01 18.31
C ILE A 87 5.97 -7.87 17.33
N ASP A 88 5.17 -6.82 17.44
CA ASP A 88 5.09 -5.75 16.45
C ASP A 88 5.19 -4.37 17.10
N GLY A 89 5.35 -3.34 16.27
CA GLY A 89 5.26 -1.95 16.72
C GLY A 89 3.84 -1.59 17.15
N GLU A 90 3.71 -0.61 18.06
CA GLU A 90 2.41 -0.16 18.60
C GLU A 90 1.41 0.25 17.51
N GLU A 91 1.89 0.82 16.41
CA GLU A 91 1.08 1.33 15.29
C GLU A 91 0.90 0.32 14.15
N ALA A 92 1.42 -0.91 14.27
CA ALA A 92 1.30 -1.95 13.24
C ALA A 92 -0.16 -2.44 13.12
N LYS A 93 -0.61 -2.69 11.89
CA LYS A 93 -1.99 -3.15 11.60
C LYS A 93 -2.03 -4.43 10.77
N ASP A 94 -0.91 -4.79 10.20
CA ASP A 94 -0.64 -5.87 9.26
C ASP A 94 0.25 -6.92 9.93
N LEU A 95 -0.36 -7.80 10.73
CA LEU A 95 0.34 -8.82 11.52
C LEU A 95 0.45 -10.13 10.72
N ASP A 96 1.55 -10.29 9.99
CA ASP A 96 1.72 -11.40 9.04
C ASP A 96 2.41 -12.63 9.63
N ASP A 97 3.15 -12.46 10.73
CA ASP A 97 3.85 -13.54 11.41
C ASP A 97 3.42 -13.71 12.86
N ALA A 98 3.62 -14.93 13.37
CA ALA A 98 3.33 -15.27 14.75
C ALA A 98 4.26 -16.38 15.24
N VAL A 99 4.62 -16.32 16.51
CA VAL A 99 5.56 -17.26 17.13
C VAL A 99 4.93 -17.99 18.31
N SER A 100 5.37 -19.23 18.51
CA SER A 100 5.04 -20.05 19.67
C SER A 100 6.30 -20.73 20.18
N VAL A 101 6.34 -21.06 21.47
CA VAL A 101 7.38 -21.91 22.02
C VAL A 101 6.79 -22.92 22.97
N GLN A 102 7.16 -24.19 22.81
CA GLN A 102 6.67 -25.30 23.64
C GLN A 102 7.83 -26.11 24.17
N LYS A 103 7.80 -26.44 25.47
CA LYS A 103 8.80 -27.32 26.08
C LYS A 103 8.57 -28.76 25.62
N PHE A 104 9.60 -29.44 25.11
CA PHE A 104 9.51 -30.82 24.64
C PHE A 104 10.44 -31.76 25.43
N LYS A 105 10.13 -33.07 25.47
CA LYS A 105 10.87 -34.03 26.33
C LYS A 105 12.26 -34.40 25.80
N LYS A 106 12.43 -34.51 24.48
CA LYS A 106 13.70 -34.93 23.84
C LYS A 106 14.55 -33.76 23.37
N TRP A 107 13.90 -32.73 22.85
CA TRP A 107 14.50 -31.46 22.50
C TRP A 107 13.91 -30.42 23.45
N PRO A 108 14.69 -29.62 24.15
CA PRO A 108 14.16 -28.83 25.26
C PRO A 108 13.04 -27.88 24.81
N PHE A 109 13.05 -27.44 23.54
CA PHE A 109 12.01 -26.58 22.97
C PHE A 109 11.65 -26.97 21.53
N ARG A 110 10.39 -26.71 21.17
CA ARG A 110 9.88 -26.66 19.80
C ARG A 110 9.37 -25.24 19.56
N PHE A 111 9.83 -24.62 18.48
CA PHE A 111 9.33 -23.37 17.94
C PHE A 111 8.30 -23.69 16.85
#